data_AF-A0A517LE44-F1
#
_entry.id   AF-A0A517LE44-F1
#
_cell.length_a   1.000
_cell.length_b   1.000
_cell.length_c   1.000
_cell.angle_alpha   90.00
_cell.angle_beta   90.00
_cell.angle_gamma   90.00
#
_symmetry.space_group_name_H-M   'P 1'
#
loop_
_entity.id
_entity.type
_entity.pdbx_description
1 polymer ?
#
loop_
_entity_poly.entity_id
_entity_poly.type
_entity_poly.pdbx_seq_one_letter_code
_entity_poly.pdbx_strand_id
1 'polypeptide(L)'
;MDYCQPILHLAQAGLSGYSLFHAYISISSLHQYEQTMEKAAEWSSTAKHELHKTRTTQTSSALSILSSVIISLGLISSPTPTFTKLLLNVVAIGSCVLARTQISNFWTNKAKVPLVKGFNAAIASTNIIKDHLGVLAISWVLSSVFEAWRLGNS
;
A
#
# COMPACT_ATOMS: atom_id res chain seq x y z
N MET A 1 3.17 -7.72 -29.73
CA MET A 1 3.11 -7.84 -28.24
C MET A 1 3.04 -6.46 -27.56
N ASP A 2 2.77 -5.40 -28.32
CA ASP A 2 3.02 -4.01 -27.92
C ASP A 2 1.97 -3.42 -26.96
N TYR A 3 0.83 -4.11 -26.79
CA TYR A 3 -0.25 -3.66 -25.90
C TYR A 3 -0.19 -4.26 -24.49
N CYS A 4 0.63 -5.30 -24.25
CA CYS A 4 0.66 -6.00 -22.96
C CYS A 4 1.07 -5.09 -21.80
N GLN A 5 2.03 -4.20 -22.05
CA GLN A 5 2.60 -3.34 -21.03
C GLN A 5 1.70 -2.14 -20.66
N PRO A 6 1.09 -1.41 -21.62
CA PRO A 6 0.06 -0.43 -21.30
C PRO A 6 -1.12 -1.00 -20.51
N ILE A 7 -1.58 -2.22 -20.84
CA ILE A 7 -2.66 -2.90 -20.11
C ILE A 7 -2.22 -3.20 -18.67
N LEU A 8 -0.98 -3.65 -18.47
CA LEU A 8 -0.42 -3.89 -17.14
C LEU A 8 -0.39 -2.60 -16.30
N HIS A 9 0.06 -1.48 -16.87
CA HIS A 9 0.09 -0.19 -16.17
C HIS A 9 -1.32 0.34 -15.87
N LEU A 10 -2.29 0.12 -16.76
CA LEU A 10 -3.68 0.48 -16.51
C LEU A 10 -4.28 -0.33 -15.35
N ALA A 11 -4.00 -1.63 -15.30
CA ALA A 11 -4.41 -2.49 -14.19
C ALA A 11 -3.75 -2.06 -12.87
N GLN A 12 -2.46 -1.71 -12.90
CA GLN A 12 -1.73 -1.17 -11.75
C GLN A 12 -2.36 0.14 -11.25
N ALA A 13 -2.71 1.05 -12.15
CA ALA A 13 -3.37 2.32 -11.80
C ALA A 13 -4.76 2.09 -11.18
N GLY A 14 -5.57 1.20 -11.77
CA GLY A 14 -6.90 0.85 -11.24
C GLY A 14 -6.83 0.21 -9.87
N LEU A 15 -5.95 -0.78 -9.68
CA LEU A 15 -5.76 -1.46 -8.40
C LEU A 15 -5.19 -0.50 -7.33
N SER A 16 -4.28 0.39 -7.71
CA SER A 16 -3.74 1.41 -6.80
C SER A 16 -4.81 2.42 -6.38
N GLY A 17 -5.67 2.85 -7.32
CA GLY A 17 -6.82 3.73 -7.02
C GLY A 17 -7.84 3.07 -6.08
N TYR A 18 -8.18 1.81 -6.33
CA TYR A 18 -9.07 1.05 -5.43
C TYR A 18 -8.44 0.84 -4.04
N SER A 19 -7.14 0.61 -3.97
CA SER A 19 -6.41 0.51 -2.70
C SER A 19 -6.40 1.84 -1.94
N LEU A 20 -6.33 2.98 -2.64
CA LEU A 20 -6.39 4.31 -2.03
C LEU A 20 -7.78 4.59 -1.42
N PHE A 21 -8.84 4.15 -2.09
CA PHE A 21 -10.20 4.20 -1.53
C PHE A 21 -10.32 3.41 -0.23
N HIS A 22 -9.76 2.19 -0.17
CA HIS A 22 -9.70 1.41 1.07
C HIS A 22 -8.84 2.07 2.15
N ALA A 23 -7.71 2.67 1.78
CA ALA A 23 -6.88 3.44 2.70
C ALA A 23 -7.66 4.61 3.31
N TYR A 24 -8.45 5.32 2.51
CA TYR A 24 -9.35 6.37 2.99
C TYR A 24 -10.37 5.85 4.01
N ILE A 25 -11.04 4.73 3.72
CA ILE A 25 -11.98 4.09 4.67
C ILE A 25 -11.26 3.72 5.97
N SER A 26 -10.07 3.13 5.88
CA SER A 26 -9.30 2.69 7.04
C SER A 26 -8.91 3.87 7.92
N ILE A 27 -8.36 4.93 7.32
CA ILE A 27 -7.95 6.16 8.03
C ILE A 27 -9.15 6.82 8.70
N SER A 28 -10.27 6.95 7.98
CA SER A 28 -11.49 7.55 8.53
C SER A 28 -12.04 6.76 9.73
N SER A 29 -12.06 5.43 9.62
CA SER A 29 -12.53 4.54 10.68
C SER A 29 -11.59 4.55 11.91
N LEU A 30 -10.29 4.69 11.67
CA LEU A 30 -9.28 4.79 12.73
C LEU A 30 -9.30 6.14 13.43
N HIS A 31 -9.60 7.22 12.73
CA HIS A 31 -9.72 8.55 13.33
C HIS A 31 -10.79 8.59 14.44
N GLN A 32 -11.90 7.87 14.27
CA GLN A 32 -12.92 7.73 15.32
C GLN A 32 -12.40 6.94 16.54
N TYR A 33 -11.55 5.94 16.31
CA TYR A 33 -10.95 5.14 17.38
C TYR A 33 -9.83 5.88 18.12
N GLU A 34 -9.13 6.76 17.41
CA GLU A 34 -8.01 7.56 17.89
C GLU A 34 -8.38 8.41 19.10
N GLN A 35 -9.54 9.09 19.07
CA GLN A 35 -10.01 9.92 20.19
C GLN A 35 -10.21 9.12 21.49
N THR A 36 -10.64 7.86 21.37
CA THR A 36 -10.79 6.97 22.53
C THR A 36 -9.42 6.49 23.03
N MET A 37 -8.52 6.17 22.11
CA MET A 37 -7.16 5.74 22.43
C MET A 37 -6.29 6.85 23.01
N GLU A 38 -6.51 8.11 22.63
CA GLU A 38 -5.84 9.27 23.21
C GLU A 38 -6.18 9.43 24.69
N LYS A 39 -7.48 9.35 25.04
CA LYS A 39 -7.90 9.35 26.45
C LYS A 39 -7.31 8.18 27.22
N ALA A 40 -7.27 6.98 26.62
CA ALA A 40 -6.65 5.83 27.26
C ALA A 40 -5.11 5.98 27.41
N ALA A 41 -4.45 6.67 26.48
CA ALA A 41 -3.01 6.90 26.46
C ALA A 41 -2.52 7.89 27.53
N GLU A 42 -3.40 8.75 28.05
CA GLU A 42 -3.12 9.59 29.21
C GLU A 42 -2.83 8.77 30.47
N TRP A 43 -3.49 7.61 30.59
CA TRP A 43 -3.45 6.77 31.80
C TRP A 43 -2.72 5.44 31.59
N SER A 44 -2.37 5.09 30.34
CA SER A 44 -1.72 3.81 30.00
C SER A 44 -0.59 3.98 28.99
N SER A 45 0.62 3.58 29.40
CA SER A 45 1.79 3.52 28.52
C SER A 45 1.61 2.55 27.35
N THR A 46 0.86 1.46 27.55
CA THR A 46 0.49 0.50 26.50
C THR A 46 -0.41 1.15 25.46
N ALA A 47 -1.45 1.88 25.88
CA ALA A 47 -2.33 2.58 24.95
C ALA A 47 -1.58 3.65 24.13
N LYS A 48 -0.63 4.36 24.76
CA LYS A 48 0.25 5.32 24.08
C LYS A 48 1.14 4.66 23.02
N HIS A 49 1.73 3.52 23.34
CA HIS A 49 2.55 2.76 22.38
C HIS A 49 1.72 2.30 21.18
N GLU A 50 0.52 1.80 21.44
CA GLU A 50 -0.41 1.33 20.41
C GLU A 50 -0.91 2.46 19.50
N LEU A 51 -1.24 3.61 20.07
CA LEU A 51 -1.60 4.81 19.32
C LEU A 51 -0.49 5.24 18.35
N HIS A 52 0.75 5.29 18.84
CA HIS A 52 1.90 5.68 18.02
C HIS A 52 2.13 4.69 16.87
N LYS A 53 2.12 3.38 17.18
CA LYS A 53 2.34 2.33 16.17
C LYS A 53 1.25 2.31 15.11
N THR A 54 0.01 2.60 15.51
CA THR A 54 -1.15 2.73 14.64
C THR A 54 -0.99 3.89 13.64
N ARG A 55 -0.59 5.07 14.12
CA ARG A 55 -0.31 6.25 13.25
C ARG A 55 0.79 5.95 12.24
N THR A 56 1.93 5.42 12.69
CA THR A 56 3.06 5.12 11.80
C THR A 56 2.68 4.12 10.71
N THR A 57 1.93 3.07 11.06
CA THR A 57 1.51 2.03 10.10
C THR A 57 0.54 2.58 9.05
N GLN A 58 -0.40 3.43 9.45
CA GLN A 58 -1.35 4.02 8.50
C GLN A 58 -0.69 5.01 7.54
N THR A 59 0.15 5.90 8.06
CA THR A 59 0.85 6.90 7.25
C THR A 59 1.75 6.24 6.22
N SER A 60 2.50 5.21 6.61
CA SER A 60 3.36 4.50 5.67
C SER A 60 2.59 3.72 4.61
N SER A 61 1.45 3.13 4.99
CA SER A 61 0.54 2.44 4.06
C SER A 61 -0.03 3.41 3.02
N ALA A 62 -0.51 4.57 3.47
CA ALA A 62 -1.05 5.60 2.59
C ALA A 62 0.01 6.16 1.63
N LEU A 63 1.22 6.42 2.13
CA LEU A 63 2.34 6.90 1.31
C LEU A 63 2.74 5.89 0.23
N SER A 64 2.75 4.60 0.55
CA SER A 64 3.14 3.55 -0.40
C SER A 64 2.09 3.34 -1.50
N ILE A 65 0.79 3.43 -1.16
CA ILE A 65 -0.27 3.38 -2.17
C ILE A 65 -0.20 4.63 -3.07
N LEU A 66 0.00 5.80 -2.47
CA LEU A 66 0.11 7.06 -3.20
C LEU A 66 1.32 7.06 -4.15
N SER A 67 2.47 6.56 -3.71
CA SER A 67 3.65 6.43 -4.58
C SER A 67 3.40 5.46 -5.74
N SER A 68 2.72 4.32 -5.50
CA SER A 68 2.34 3.38 -6.56
C SER A 68 1.40 4.02 -7.60
N VAL A 69 0.45 4.86 -7.17
CA VAL A 69 -0.43 5.63 -8.08
C VAL A 69 0.40 6.60 -8.92
N ILE A 70 1.27 7.40 -8.29
CA ILE A 70 2.08 8.42 -8.97
C ILE A 70 3.02 7.77 -10.01
N ILE A 71 3.69 6.69 -9.63
CA ILE A 71 4.60 5.96 -10.53
C ILE A 71 3.83 5.35 -11.71
N SER A 72 2.67 4.71 -11.44
CA SER A 72 1.84 4.13 -12.50
C SER A 72 1.36 5.18 -13.51
N LEU A 73 0.89 6.33 -13.03
CA LEU A 73 0.41 7.42 -13.88
C LEU A 73 1.57 8.06 -14.67
N GLY A 74 2.72 8.27 -14.03
CA GLY A 74 3.91 8.82 -14.70
C GLY A 74 4.42 7.96 -15.85
N LEU A 75 4.40 6.63 -15.68
CA LEU A 75 4.82 5.68 -16.72
C LEU A 75 3.85 5.58 -17.90
N ILE A 76 2.56 5.90 -17.70
CA ILE A 76 1.57 5.96 -18.77
C ILE A 76 1.71 7.25 -19.60
N SER A 77 2.00 8.38 -18.93
CA SER A 77 1.91 9.70 -19.55
C SER A 77 3.18 10.19 -20.26
N SER A 78 4.34 9.58 -20.02
CA SER A 78 5.62 10.07 -20.57
C SER A 78 6.48 8.99 -21.20
N PRO A 79 7.09 9.25 -22.38
CA PRO A 79 8.14 8.39 -22.92
C PRO A 79 9.34 8.43 -21.98
N THR A 80 9.51 7.34 -21.23
CA THR A 80 10.52 7.22 -20.18
C THR A 80 11.63 6.27 -20.64
N PRO A 81 12.93 6.60 -20.49
CA PRO A 81 14.02 5.71 -20.85
C PRO A 81 13.95 4.37 -20.11
N THR A 82 14.34 3.27 -20.76
CA THR A 82 14.22 1.90 -20.21
C THR A 82 14.89 1.74 -18.84
N PHE A 83 16.08 2.34 -18.65
CA PHE A 83 16.78 2.31 -17.36
C PHE A 83 15.99 3.02 -16.24
N THR A 84 15.38 4.18 -16.55
CA THR A 84 14.53 4.92 -15.61
C THR A 84 13.29 4.11 -15.24
N LYS A 85 12.67 3.40 -16.20
CA LYS A 85 11.53 2.53 -15.92
C LYS A 85 11.90 1.37 -14.99
N LEU A 86 13.08 0.75 -15.18
CA LEU A 86 13.57 -0.30 -14.30
C LEU A 86 13.79 0.23 -12.86
N LEU A 87 14.39 1.41 -12.72
CA LEU A 87 14.53 2.05 -11.40
C LEU A 87 13.18 2.33 -10.74
N LEU A 88 12.22 2.87 -11.50
CA LEU A 88 10.86 3.13 -11.00
C LEU A 88 10.15 1.84 -10.57
N ASN A 89 10.29 0.75 -11.32
CA ASN A 89 9.76 -0.55 -10.93
C ASN A 89 10.40 -1.05 -9.62
N VAL A 90 11.72 -0.93 -9.46
CA VAL A 90 12.41 -1.31 -8.21
C VAL A 90 11.87 -0.51 -7.02
N VAL A 91 11.71 0.81 -7.18
CA VAL A 91 11.13 1.68 -6.15
C VAL A 91 9.69 1.26 -5.82
N ALA A 92 8.88 0.93 -6.83
CA ALA A 92 7.50 0.49 -6.64
C ALA A 92 7.41 -0.86 -5.91
N ILE A 93 8.24 -1.83 -6.29
CA ILE A 93 8.36 -3.14 -5.61
C ILE A 93 8.75 -2.93 -4.14
N GLY A 94 9.83 -2.16 -3.90
CA GLY A 94 10.33 -1.90 -2.55
C GLY A 94 9.27 -1.22 -1.68
N SER A 95 8.57 -0.22 -2.22
CA SER A 95 7.48 0.47 -1.52
C SER A 95 6.35 -0.50 -1.15
N CYS A 96 5.91 -1.34 -2.10
CA CYS A 96 4.83 -2.30 -1.85
C CYS A 96 5.21 -3.34 -0.78
N VAL A 97 6.43 -3.89 -0.86
CA VAL A 97 6.92 -4.90 0.10
C VAL A 97 7.10 -4.31 1.49
N LEU A 98 7.69 -3.11 1.60
CA LEU A 98 7.87 -2.43 2.88
C LEU A 98 6.52 -2.13 3.55
N ALA A 99 5.55 -1.58 2.80
CA ALA A 99 4.22 -1.30 3.32
C ALA A 99 3.48 -2.58 3.72
N ARG A 100 3.54 -3.65 2.90
CA ARG A 100 2.94 -4.95 3.23
C ARG A 100 3.55 -5.52 4.52
N THR A 101 4.86 -5.40 4.70
CA THR A 101 5.57 -5.88 5.88
C THR A 101 5.18 -5.10 7.12
N GLN A 102 5.12 -3.76 7.04
CA GLN A 102 4.68 -2.92 8.16
C GLN A 102 3.24 -3.21 8.58
N ILE A 103 2.33 -3.33 7.61
CA ILE A 103 0.94 -3.73 7.84
C ILE A 103 0.88 -5.11 8.50
N SER A 104 1.59 -6.09 7.95
CA SER A 104 1.60 -7.45 8.48
C SER A 104 2.07 -7.44 9.92
N ASN A 105 3.27 -6.90 10.19
CA ASN A 105 3.88 -6.85 11.52
C ASN A 105 3.03 -6.12 12.56
N PHE A 106 2.25 -5.12 12.15
CA PHE A 106 1.33 -4.43 13.04
C PHE A 106 0.14 -5.31 13.44
N TRP A 107 -0.43 -6.06 12.50
CA TRP A 107 -1.65 -6.86 12.72
C TRP A 107 -1.40 -8.32 13.14
N THR A 108 -0.19 -8.89 13.00
CA THR A 108 0.10 -10.32 13.24
C THR A 108 -0.42 -10.85 14.59
N ASN A 109 -0.53 -10.00 15.61
CA ASN A 109 -0.97 -10.38 16.96
C ASN A 109 -2.23 -9.65 17.44
N LYS A 110 -2.98 -9.01 16.53
CA LYS A 110 -4.17 -8.23 16.87
C LYS A 110 -5.42 -8.97 16.41
N ALA A 111 -6.15 -9.55 17.37
CA ALA A 111 -7.44 -10.18 17.09
C ALA A 111 -8.53 -9.12 16.85
N LYS A 112 -9.56 -9.48 16.08
CA LYS A 112 -10.78 -8.68 16.00
C LYS A 112 -11.41 -8.61 17.39
N VAL A 113 -11.74 -7.40 17.83
CA VAL A 113 -12.31 -7.18 19.17
C VAL A 113 -13.84 -7.08 19.03
N PRO A 114 -14.63 -7.90 19.73
CA PRO A 114 -16.08 -7.78 19.68
C PRO A 114 -16.52 -6.38 20.15
N LEU A 115 -17.57 -5.84 19.51
CA LEU A 115 -18.19 -4.52 19.79
C LEU A 115 -17.44 -3.26 19.31
N VAL A 116 -16.19 -3.35 18.84
CA VAL A 116 -15.45 -2.18 18.31
C VAL A 116 -15.55 -2.13 16.78
N LYS A 117 -16.71 -1.70 16.26
CA LYS A 117 -17.00 -1.72 14.80
C LYS A 117 -15.95 -0.95 13.97
N GLY A 118 -15.52 0.23 14.41
CA GLY A 118 -14.52 1.03 13.69
C GLY A 118 -13.13 0.38 13.63
N PHE A 119 -12.70 -0.26 14.73
CA PHE A 119 -11.44 -0.99 14.78
C PHE A 119 -11.47 -2.25 13.90
N ASN A 120 -12.58 -2.98 13.90
CA ASN A 120 -12.75 -4.15 13.04
C ASN A 120 -12.85 -3.79 11.55
N ALA A 121 -13.48 -2.65 11.22
CA ALA A 121 -13.52 -2.13 9.85
C ALA A 121 -12.12 -1.72 9.37
N ALA A 122 -11.32 -1.10 10.23
CA ALA A 122 -9.92 -0.80 9.98
C ALA A 122 -9.08 -2.07 9.74
N ILE A 123 -9.24 -3.10 10.58
CA ILE A 123 -8.58 -4.41 10.38
C ILE A 123 -8.96 -5.01 9.02
N ALA A 124 -10.25 -4.99 8.68
CA ALA A 124 -10.74 -5.57 7.44
C ALA A 124 -10.18 -4.82 6.22
N SER A 125 -10.27 -3.49 6.21
CA SER A 125 -9.73 -2.65 5.13
C SER A 125 -8.22 -2.81 5.00
N THR A 126 -7.49 -2.85 6.12
CA THR A 126 -6.03 -2.97 6.06
C THR A 126 -5.59 -4.35 5.55
N ASN A 127 -6.37 -5.42 5.77
CA ASN A 127 -6.10 -6.72 5.14
C ASN A 127 -6.31 -6.70 3.63
N ILE A 128 -7.37 -6.04 3.14
CA ILE A 128 -7.58 -5.84 1.70
C ILE A 128 -6.38 -5.10 1.08
N ILE A 129 -5.93 -4.02 1.73
CA ILE A 129 -4.74 -3.26 1.30
C ILE A 129 -3.50 -4.15 1.28
N LYS A 130 -3.27 -4.96 2.32
CA LYS A 130 -2.14 -5.89 2.40
C LYS A 130 -2.11 -6.83 1.18
N ASP A 131 -3.26 -7.39 0.82
CA ASP A 131 -3.39 -8.31 -0.30
C ASP A 131 -3.13 -7.60 -1.63
N HIS A 132 -3.72 -6.41 -1.82
CA HIS A 132 -3.46 -5.59 -3.00
C HIS A 132 -2.00 -5.17 -3.14
N LEU A 133 -1.31 -4.82 -2.06
CA LEU A 133 0.13 -4.52 -2.08
C LEU A 133 0.95 -5.74 -2.55
N GLY A 134 0.52 -6.95 -2.22
CA GLY A 134 1.14 -8.18 -2.74
C GLY A 134 0.92 -8.34 -4.24
N VAL A 135 -0.31 -8.14 -4.71
CA VAL A 135 -0.64 -8.20 -6.14
C VAL A 135 0.11 -7.11 -6.91
N LEU A 136 0.19 -5.88 -6.38
CA LEU A 136 0.96 -4.79 -6.97
C LEU A 136 2.45 -5.14 -7.04
N ALA A 137 3.06 -5.66 -5.97
CA ALA A 137 4.45 -6.08 -5.98
C ALA A 137 4.73 -7.13 -7.07
N ILE A 138 3.87 -8.15 -7.20
CA ILE A 138 3.97 -9.16 -8.26
C ILE A 138 3.85 -8.51 -9.64
N SER A 139 2.90 -7.59 -9.82
CA SER A 139 2.69 -6.90 -11.09
C SER A 139 3.91 -6.07 -11.51
N TRP A 140 4.58 -5.41 -10.55
CA TRP A 140 5.79 -4.63 -10.81
C TRP A 140 6.99 -5.53 -11.14
N VAL A 141 7.09 -6.71 -10.53
CA VAL A 141 8.09 -7.72 -10.91
C VAL A 141 7.87 -8.18 -12.35
N LEU A 142 6.63 -8.49 -12.75
CA LEU A 142 6.30 -8.87 -14.13
C LEU A 142 6.66 -7.75 -15.12
N SER A 143 6.38 -6.50 -14.77
CA SER A 143 6.78 -5.32 -15.56
C SER A 143 8.29 -5.25 -15.75
N SER A 144 9.08 -5.45 -14.70
CA SER A 144 10.55 -5.46 -14.76
C SER A 144 11.10 -6.57 -15.64
N VAL A 145 10.53 -7.78 -15.55
CA VAL A 145 10.93 -8.91 -16.38
C VAL A 145 10.70 -8.59 -17.86
N PHE A 146 9.56 -7.98 -18.18
CA PHE A 146 9.23 -7.59 -19.55
C PHE A 146 10.18 -6.51 -20.09
N GLU A 147 10.47 -5.47 -19.30
CA GLU A 147 11.41 -4.40 -19.69
C GLU A 147 12.85 -4.91 -19.82
N ALA A 148 13.30 -5.81 -18.94
CA ALA A 148 14.63 -6.42 -19.03
C ALA A 148 14.76 -7.31 -20.28
N TRP A 149 13.72 -8.08 -20.61
CA TRP A 149 13.70 -8.88 -21.84
C TRP A 149 13.78 -8.00 -23.10
N ARG A 150 13.06 -6.88 -23.10
CA ARG A 150 13.10 -5.92 -24.21
C ARG A 150 14.48 -5.29 -24.39
N LEU A 151 15.18 -4.98 -23.30
CA LEU A 151 16.54 -4.44 -23.32
C LEU A 151 17.59 -5.46 -23.80
N GLY A 152 17.40 -6.75 -23.51
CA GLY A 152 18.29 -7.82 -23.98
C GLY A 152 18.13 -8.17 -25.46
N ASN A 153 16.99 -7.81 -26.06
CA ASN A 153 16.66 -8.10 -27.46
C ASN A 153 16.70 -6.86 -28.37
N SER A 154 17.13 -5.70 -27.85
CA SER A 154 17.32 -4.45 -28.58
C SER A 154 18.79 -4.18 -28.86
#